data_AF-A0A1H6FIE7-F1
#
_entry.id   AF-A0A1H6FIE7-F1
#
_cell.length_a   1.000
_cell.length_b   1.000
_cell.length_c   1.000
_cell.angle_alpha   90.00
_cell.angle_beta   90.00
_cell.angle_gamma   90.00
#
_symmetry.space_group_name_H-M   'P 1'
#
loop_
_entity.id
_entity.type
_entity.pdbx_description
1 polymer ?
#
loop_
_entity_poly.entity_id
_entity_poly.type
_entity_poly.pdbx_seq_one_letter_code
_entity_poly.pdbx_strand_id
1 'polypeptide(L)'
;MLPPGVSYAAISGESNQWQVPPNLHTLVKAFDQEPDNFCTVAEGHCITPTTMHPVTAALSEILYGDGTPLYPVRAEESYVYLALYYPSGANQTFSLGSLRISMLVSNKEMYMNWLTGKQTSEPTQETSTPTPTSAPVASPAADQAIIIAAGGAQENNTLFPYSNDFTQRMYRLLKMRGYTDEMIIYINPHAPDIEPLDTHLENDKHDFKLFDPESEINQAFAQAASHLQTGQQFILYVHGHARAGYLDITPTYALSVQSLRALLDTLPTGVEQIIILDTAFAGSFIQTLAAPGRTVLSGTDTVNTAWNTQYISFSDILIRSLRQGQTLLQAFTATRLQLSKLSTPLMLQNPWLDDNGDGVFNDEDGNRSANLCLGYCDIAPSLIPEILQTQAVQDISDNSALLWASLDFMPETIRQVRAVLHSPEANMPDYQGLDSVFENITVALSYNVNELRYEAIYEHFCVPGTWEVFYQAQGIDGAWSDIIASRVRQTQTSVSALCQNNASVTILMNQTQYQVGDDFRLDVRVDGQQNVVPYIALILPDGNFLTYRYNGGFSIPNAMLPYRDTLTLNGARSYPLLSFNLPAGLSSGTYEICGVLMKPQTENPLKMEDWLSFSCTGFEL
;
A
#
# COMPACT_ATOMS: atom_id res chain seq x y z
N MET A 1 -16.90 -28.93 11.43
CA MET A 1 -17.33 -29.02 12.85
C MET A 1 -16.99 -27.68 13.47
N LEU A 2 -17.96 -27.00 14.08
CA LEU A 2 -17.74 -25.75 14.81
C LEU A 2 -17.43 -26.07 16.28
N PRO A 3 -16.34 -25.51 16.84
CA PRO A 3 -16.00 -25.69 18.23
C PRO A 3 -16.90 -24.88 19.19
N PRO A 4 -17.01 -25.30 20.45
CA PRO A 4 -17.62 -24.49 21.51
C PRO A 4 -16.91 -23.12 21.63
N GLY A 5 -17.67 -22.06 21.95
CA GLY A 5 -17.14 -20.71 22.07
C GLY A 5 -17.16 -19.88 20.78
N VAL A 6 -17.57 -20.46 19.65
CA VAL A 6 -17.83 -19.75 18.39
C VAL A 6 -19.22 -19.12 18.41
N SER A 7 -19.31 -17.85 18.03
CA SER A 7 -20.59 -17.11 17.92
C SER A 7 -21.06 -16.98 16.47
N TYR A 8 -20.13 -17.02 15.51
CA TYR A 8 -20.42 -16.86 14.09
C TYR A 8 -19.44 -17.64 13.23
N ALA A 9 -19.93 -18.18 12.10
CA ALA A 9 -19.10 -18.80 11.08
C ALA A 9 -19.60 -18.40 9.69
N ALA A 10 -18.69 -17.89 8.86
CA ALA A 10 -18.91 -17.57 7.46
C ALA A 10 -18.15 -18.55 6.57
N ILE A 11 -18.70 -18.86 5.41
CA ILE A 11 -18.03 -19.68 4.40
C ILE A 11 -18.07 -18.89 3.09
N SER A 12 -16.91 -18.67 2.49
CA SER A 12 -16.76 -18.10 1.16
C SER A 12 -16.00 -19.07 0.26
N GLY A 13 -16.20 -18.96 -1.06
CA GLY A 13 -15.49 -19.79 -2.02
C GLY A 13 -15.25 -19.02 -3.30
N GLU A 14 -14.07 -19.21 -3.89
CA GLU A 14 -13.73 -18.69 -5.20
C GLU A 14 -13.81 -19.84 -6.23
N SER A 15 -14.54 -19.58 -7.32
CA SER A 15 -14.60 -20.47 -8.48
C SER A 15 -13.88 -19.82 -9.65
N ASN A 16 -12.97 -20.55 -10.28
CA ASN A 16 -12.16 -20.07 -11.40
C ASN A 16 -12.98 -19.94 -12.71
N GLN A 17 -14.26 -20.32 -12.68
CA GLN A 17 -15.19 -20.26 -13.79
C GLN A 17 -16.59 -19.95 -13.22
N TRP A 18 -17.25 -18.91 -13.76
CA TRP A 18 -18.67 -18.51 -13.69
C TRP A 18 -18.95 -17.09 -13.14
N GLN A 19 -19.58 -16.28 -13.99
CA GLN A 19 -20.44 -15.16 -13.59
C GLN A 19 -21.72 -15.74 -12.97
N VAL A 20 -22.03 -15.37 -11.73
CA VAL A 20 -23.22 -15.84 -11.02
C VAL A 20 -24.48 -15.23 -11.67
N PRO A 21 -25.46 -16.02 -12.16
CA PRO A 21 -26.75 -15.48 -12.57
C PRO A 21 -27.46 -14.86 -11.35
N PRO A 22 -28.22 -13.76 -11.52
CA PRO A 22 -28.75 -12.94 -10.41
C PRO A 22 -29.70 -13.64 -9.41
N ASN A 23 -30.00 -14.93 -9.59
CA ASN A 23 -30.98 -15.68 -8.81
C ASN A 23 -30.38 -16.90 -8.06
N LEU A 24 -29.05 -17.02 -7.96
CA LEU A 24 -28.42 -18.05 -7.13
C LEU A 24 -28.31 -17.55 -5.68
N HIS A 25 -29.00 -18.21 -4.75
CA HIS A 25 -28.89 -17.91 -3.31
C HIS A 25 -28.03 -18.98 -2.62
N THR A 26 -26.94 -18.56 -1.99
CA THR A 26 -26.17 -19.41 -1.06
C THR A 26 -26.92 -19.45 0.26
N LEU A 27 -27.45 -20.62 0.65
CA LEU A 27 -28.15 -20.78 1.92
C LEU A 27 -27.22 -21.52 2.90
N VAL A 28 -26.64 -20.78 3.84
CA VAL A 28 -25.84 -21.34 4.94
C VAL A 28 -26.71 -21.42 6.18
N LYS A 29 -26.88 -22.63 6.75
CA LYS A 29 -27.67 -22.83 7.97
C LYS A 29 -26.97 -23.83 8.90
N ALA A 30 -26.85 -23.47 10.17
CA ALA A 30 -26.29 -24.34 11.21
C ALA A 30 -27.40 -25.17 11.88
N PHE A 31 -27.10 -26.42 12.22
CA PHE A 31 -28.03 -27.32 12.90
C PHE A 31 -27.36 -27.96 14.11
N ASP A 32 -28.13 -28.12 15.19
CA ASP A 32 -27.63 -28.69 16.44
C ASP A 32 -27.74 -30.24 16.48
N GLN A 33 -28.41 -30.85 15.49
CA GLN A 33 -28.51 -32.30 15.28
C GLN A 33 -28.49 -32.63 13.77
N GLU A 34 -28.24 -33.90 13.42
CA GLU A 34 -28.28 -34.38 12.03
C GLU A 34 -29.72 -34.18 11.48
N PRO A 35 -29.91 -33.33 10.48
CA PRO A 35 -31.25 -32.99 10.01
C PRO A 35 -31.83 -34.12 9.17
N ASP A 36 -32.82 -34.85 9.69
CA ASP A 36 -33.52 -35.94 9.00
C ASP A 36 -34.17 -35.53 7.65
N ASN A 37 -34.31 -34.22 7.37
CA ASN A 37 -34.84 -33.71 6.10
C ASN A 37 -34.23 -32.33 5.76
N PHE A 38 -33.16 -32.31 4.95
CA PHE A 38 -32.52 -31.07 4.49
C PHE A 38 -33.28 -30.37 3.35
N CYS A 39 -34.12 -31.09 2.58
CA CYS A 39 -34.72 -30.58 1.34
C CYS A 39 -36.24 -30.78 1.29
N THR A 40 -37.00 -29.73 1.64
CA THR A 40 -38.39 -29.55 1.18
C THR A 40 -38.52 -28.15 0.58
N VAL A 41 -37.99 -27.96 -0.62
CA VAL A 41 -38.30 -26.78 -1.45
C VAL A 41 -39.01 -27.27 -2.70
N ALA A 42 -40.09 -26.59 -3.07
CA ALA A 42 -41.12 -27.12 -3.97
C ALA A 42 -40.65 -27.34 -5.43
N GLU A 43 -39.52 -26.78 -5.87
CA GLU A 43 -39.01 -26.95 -7.24
C GLU A 43 -37.47 -26.97 -7.27
N GLY A 44 -36.88 -28.17 -7.39
CA GLY A 44 -35.44 -28.39 -7.55
C GLY A 44 -34.99 -29.77 -7.07
N HIS A 45 -33.96 -30.34 -7.71
CA HIS A 45 -33.33 -31.59 -7.28
C HIS A 45 -32.10 -31.27 -6.41
N CYS A 46 -32.13 -31.63 -5.12
CA CYS A 46 -30.93 -31.65 -4.29
C CYS A 46 -30.08 -32.88 -4.65
N ILE A 47 -28.81 -32.70 -5.01
CA ILE A 47 -27.84 -33.80 -4.92
C ILE A 47 -27.35 -33.83 -3.48
N THR A 48 -27.69 -34.90 -2.77
CA THR A 48 -26.94 -35.26 -1.57
C THR A 48 -25.70 -36.05 -2.01
N PRO A 49 -24.52 -35.75 -1.45
CA PRO A 49 -23.34 -36.57 -1.75
C PRO A 49 -23.60 -38.01 -1.28
N THR A 50 -23.39 -38.99 -2.16
CA THR A 50 -23.52 -40.43 -1.83
C THR A 50 -22.48 -40.91 -0.83
N THR A 51 -21.43 -40.11 -0.62
CA THR A 51 -20.35 -40.34 0.32
C THR A 51 -19.92 -39.01 0.89
N MET A 52 -20.09 -38.84 2.21
CA MET A 52 -19.58 -37.68 2.92
C MET A 52 -18.07 -37.84 3.11
N HIS A 53 -17.30 -36.83 2.71
CA HIS A 53 -15.85 -36.80 2.95
C HIS A 53 -15.56 -35.81 4.08
N PRO A 54 -14.80 -36.21 5.12
CA PRO A 54 -14.28 -35.25 6.09
C PRO A 54 -13.30 -34.34 5.36
N VAL A 55 -13.58 -33.04 5.38
CA VAL A 55 -12.61 -32.03 4.92
C VAL A 55 -11.80 -31.62 6.15
N THR A 56 -10.54 -32.04 6.20
CA THR A 56 -9.53 -31.46 7.09
C THR A 56 -9.06 -30.16 6.49
N ALA A 57 -9.65 -29.05 6.92
CA ALA A 57 -9.12 -27.71 6.66
C ALA A 57 -8.26 -27.29 7.85
N ALA A 58 -7.10 -26.68 7.59
CA ALA A 58 -6.35 -25.98 8.62
C ALA A 58 -7.13 -24.72 9.00
N LEU A 59 -7.47 -24.57 10.28
CA LEU A 59 -8.05 -23.34 10.82
C LEU A 59 -6.98 -22.26 10.81
N SER A 60 -7.14 -21.19 10.03
CA SER A 60 -6.36 -19.96 10.20
C SER A 60 -6.91 -19.21 11.43
N GLU A 61 -6.04 -18.80 12.35
CA GLU A 61 -6.44 -18.32 13.69
C GLU A 61 -7.14 -16.94 13.70
N ILE A 62 -8.44 -16.97 14.03
CA ILE A 62 -9.21 -16.24 15.07
C ILE A 62 -9.04 -14.71 15.25
N LEU A 63 -10.13 -13.97 14.97
CA LEU A 63 -10.44 -12.66 15.52
C LEU A 63 -10.93 -12.79 16.99
N TYR A 64 -10.28 -12.07 17.91
CA TYR A 64 -10.73 -11.91 19.30
C TYR A 64 -11.54 -10.62 19.43
N GLY A 65 -12.85 -10.73 19.70
CA GLY A 65 -13.67 -9.58 20.08
C GLY A 65 -13.79 -9.51 21.60
N ASP A 66 -13.45 -8.37 22.20
CA ASP A 66 -13.66 -8.04 23.62
C ASP A 66 -15.07 -7.46 23.90
N GLY A 67 -15.92 -7.38 22.88
CA GLY A 67 -17.30 -6.93 22.95
C GLY A 67 -18.32 -8.02 23.30
N THR A 68 -19.47 -7.58 23.83
CA THR A 68 -20.64 -8.45 24.06
C THR A 68 -21.09 -9.04 22.70
N PRO A 69 -21.18 -10.37 22.54
CA PRO A 69 -21.34 -10.96 21.23
C PRO A 69 -22.73 -10.65 20.64
N LEU A 70 -22.75 -10.20 19.38
CA LEU A 70 -23.98 -9.92 18.60
C LEU A 70 -24.83 -11.17 18.36
N TYR A 71 -24.25 -12.37 18.53
CA TYR A 71 -24.88 -13.67 18.39
C TYR A 71 -24.65 -14.54 19.63
N PRO A 72 -25.58 -15.44 19.99
CA PRO A 72 -25.41 -16.31 21.15
C PRO A 72 -24.19 -17.22 20.99
N VAL A 73 -23.35 -17.27 22.03
CA VAL A 73 -22.17 -18.15 22.08
C VAL A 73 -22.62 -19.61 22.16
N ARG A 74 -22.07 -20.47 21.29
CA ARG A 74 -22.37 -21.90 21.32
C ARG A 74 -21.65 -22.59 22.48
N ALA A 75 -22.41 -23.35 23.28
CA ALA A 75 -21.90 -24.06 24.45
C ALA A 75 -21.33 -25.46 24.11
N GLU A 76 -21.75 -26.05 22.99
CA GLU A 76 -21.41 -27.42 22.58
C GLU A 76 -20.91 -27.44 21.12
N GLU A 77 -20.23 -28.52 20.72
CA GLU A 77 -19.82 -28.74 19.33
C GLU A 77 -21.04 -28.77 18.41
N SER A 78 -20.94 -28.17 17.22
CA SER A 78 -22.02 -28.19 16.23
C SER A 78 -21.49 -28.58 14.85
N TYR A 79 -22.34 -29.19 14.03
CA TYR A 79 -21.97 -29.54 12.65
C TYR A 79 -22.43 -28.43 11.70
N VAL A 80 -21.57 -28.09 10.74
CA VAL A 80 -21.92 -27.18 9.65
C VAL A 80 -21.94 -28.00 8.38
N TYR A 81 -23.07 -27.90 7.68
CA TYR A 81 -23.32 -28.61 6.45
C TYR A 81 -23.32 -27.61 5.30
N LEU A 82 -22.62 -27.96 4.22
CA LEU A 82 -22.60 -27.19 2.99
C LEU A 82 -23.44 -27.91 1.95
N ALA A 83 -24.46 -27.24 1.41
CA ALA A 83 -25.25 -27.75 0.29
C ALA A 83 -25.03 -26.87 -0.93
N LEU A 84 -24.62 -27.48 -2.04
CA LEU A 84 -24.48 -26.82 -3.33
C LEU A 84 -25.78 -27.03 -4.12
N TYR A 85 -26.45 -25.94 -4.50
CA TYR A 85 -27.64 -26.00 -5.34
C TYR A 85 -27.25 -25.83 -6.82
N TYR A 86 -27.79 -26.69 -7.68
CA TYR A 86 -27.70 -26.54 -9.13
C TYR A 86 -29.10 -26.66 -9.76
N PRO A 87 -29.44 -25.85 -10.77
CA PRO A 87 -30.70 -25.99 -11.48
C PRO A 87 -30.75 -27.28 -12.32
N SER A 88 -31.94 -27.89 -12.37
CA SER A 88 -32.24 -29.08 -13.17
C SER A 88 -31.79 -28.91 -14.64
N GLY A 89 -30.94 -29.82 -15.13
CA GLY A 89 -30.50 -29.88 -16.54
C GLY A 89 -29.06 -29.44 -16.82
N ALA A 90 -28.29 -28.98 -15.82
CA ALA A 90 -26.89 -28.62 -16.00
C ALA A 90 -25.99 -29.89 -16.12
N ASN A 91 -25.41 -30.12 -17.30
CA ASN A 91 -24.54 -31.27 -17.60
C ASN A 91 -23.03 -30.92 -17.50
N GLN A 92 -22.64 -30.00 -16.61
CA GLN A 92 -21.23 -29.62 -16.46
C GLN A 92 -20.64 -30.09 -15.12
N THR A 93 -19.41 -30.62 -15.17
CA THR A 93 -18.56 -30.87 -14.00
C THR A 93 -18.10 -29.54 -13.41
N PHE A 94 -18.25 -29.36 -12.09
CA PHE A 94 -17.72 -28.20 -11.36
C PHE A 94 -16.43 -28.58 -10.62
N SER A 95 -15.54 -27.61 -10.43
CA SER A 95 -14.38 -27.72 -9.54
C SER A 95 -14.27 -26.46 -8.69
N LEU A 96 -14.16 -26.62 -7.36
CA LEU A 96 -13.84 -25.51 -6.46
C LEU A 96 -12.33 -25.22 -6.54
N GLY A 97 -11.96 -23.96 -6.78
CA GLY A 97 -10.56 -23.52 -6.77
C GLY A 97 -10.03 -23.36 -5.35
N SER A 98 -10.83 -22.75 -4.47
CA SER A 98 -10.57 -22.67 -3.04
C SER A 98 -11.88 -22.51 -2.25
N LEU A 99 -11.90 -23.00 -1.01
CA LEU A 99 -12.99 -22.80 -0.05
C LEU A 99 -12.38 -22.26 1.25
N ARG A 100 -12.90 -21.13 1.74
CA ARG A 100 -12.47 -20.51 3.00
C ARG A 100 -13.61 -20.53 4.00
N ILE A 101 -13.30 -20.91 5.24
CA ILE A 101 -14.23 -20.89 6.38
C ILE A 101 -13.65 -19.93 7.41
N SER A 102 -14.36 -18.85 7.70
CA SER A 102 -14.00 -17.86 8.72
C SER A 102 -14.88 -18.06 9.94
N MET A 103 -14.30 -18.01 11.15
CA MET A 103 -15.03 -18.19 12.41
C MET A 103 -14.71 -17.06 13.38
N LEU A 104 -15.73 -16.57 14.08
CA LEU A 104 -15.57 -15.61 15.17
C LEU A 104 -15.68 -16.35 16.51
N VAL A 105 -14.60 -16.29 17.31
CA VAL A 105 -14.55 -16.90 18.64
C VAL A 105 -14.83 -15.84 19.69
N SER A 106 -16.01 -15.93 20.31
CA SER A 106 -16.43 -14.98 21.34
C SER A 106 -16.18 -15.48 22.77
N ASN A 107 -15.82 -16.75 22.95
CA ASN A 107 -15.37 -17.28 24.24
C ASN A 107 -14.08 -18.10 24.07
N LYS A 108 -12.95 -17.41 24.28
CA LYS A 108 -11.60 -17.96 24.14
C LYS A 108 -11.35 -19.15 25.06
N GLU A 109 -11.79 -19.10 26.31
CA GLU A 109 -11.51 -20.15 27.29
C GLU A 109 -12.19 -21.47 26.90
N MET A 110 -13.45 -21.41 26.47
CA MET A 110 -14.17 -22.59 25.97
C MET A 110 -13.53 -23.18 24.72
N TYR A 111 -13.13 -22.32 23.78
CA TYR A 111 -12.47 -22.75 22.55
C TYR A 111 -11.11 -23.41 22.84
N MET A 112 -10.28 -22.79 23.69
CA MET A 112 -8.96 -23.32 24.01
C MET A 112 -9.07 -24.65 24.76
N ASN A 113 -9.99 -24.78 25.72
CA ASN A 113 -10.21 -26.04 26.44
C ASN A 113 -10.64 -27.20 25.51
N TRP A 114 -11.46 -26.90 24.51
CA TRP A 114 -11.83 -27.86 23.47
C TRP A 114 -10.60 -28.31 22.65
N LEU A 115 -9.75 -27.35 22.25
CA LEU A 115 -8.56 -27.60 21.43
C LEU A 115 -7.54 -28.51 22.17
N THR A 116 -7.26 -28.23 23.44
CA THR A 116 -6.37 -29.08 24.27
C THR A 116 -6.96 -30.46 24.54
N GLY A 117 -8.29 -30.57 24.65
CA GLY A 117 -8.99 -31.86 24.82
C GLY A 117 -8.85 -32.79 23.61
N LYS A 118 -8.78 -32.25 22.38
CA LYS A 118 -8.57 -33.05 21.16
C LYS A 118 -7.15 -33.61 21.04
N GLN A 119 -6.12 -32.84 21.44
CA GLN A 119 -4.71 -33.26 21.37
C GLN A 119 -4.37 -34.44 22.30
N THR A 120 -5.17 -34.69 23.35
CA THR A 120 -4.92 -35.78 24.31
C THR A 120 -5.58 -37.11 23.94
N SER A 121 -6.24 -37.21 22.78
CA SER A 121 -7.09 -38.35 22.41
C SER A 121 -6.59 -39.24 21.25
N GLU A 122 -5.35 -39.08 20.77
CA GLU A 122 -4.77 -40.04 19.81
C GLU A 122 -4.21 -41.30 20.51
N PRO A 123 -4.40 -42.52 19.94
CA PRO A 123 -4.01 -43.75 20.60
C PRO A 123 -2.50 -44.00 20.50
N THR A 124 -1.89 -44.17 21.67
CA THR A 124 -0.50 -44.55 21.90
C THR A 124 -0.17 -45.91 21.25
N GLN A 125 0.76 -45.92 20.28
CA GLN A 125 1.59 -47.09 20.02
C GLN A 125 2.92 -46.94 20.75
N GLU A 126 3.21 -47.90 21.63
CA GLU A 126 4.48 -48.05 22.31
C GLU A 126 5.62 -48.24 21.29
N THR A 127 6.60 -47.36 21.28
CA THR A 127 7.95 -47.72 20.84
C THR A 127 8.97 -46.88 21.59
N SER A 128 9.96 -47.59 22.12
CA SER A 128 11.05 -47.15 22.98
C SER A 128 11.73 -45.84 22.54
N THR A 129 11.80 -44.90 23.48
CA THR A 129 12.62 -43.69 23.46
C THR A 129 14.11 -43.97 23.23
N PRO A 130 14.74 -43.34 22.24
CA PRO A 130 15.98 -42.62 22.46
C PRO A 130 15.63 -41.16 22.75
N THR A 131 16.19 -40.63 23.82
CA THR A 131 16.12 -39.22 24.22
C THR A 131 16.40 -38.32 23.01
N PRO A 132 15.47 -37.49 22.52
CA PRO A 132 15.83 -36.43 21.62
C PRO A 132 16.45 -35.34 22.49
N THR A 133 17.78 -35.25 22.45
CA THR A 133 18.45 -33.97 22.63
C THR A 133 17.79 -33.03 21.63
N SER A 134 16.94 -32.12 22.14
CA SER A 134 16.40 -31.02 21.34
C SER A 134 17.58 -30.15 20.94
N ALA A 135 18.17 -30.47 19.78
CA ALA A 135 18.86 -29.45 19.03
C ALA A 135 17.82 -28.34 18.76
N PRO A 136 18.14 -27.08 19.05
CA PRO A 136 17.28 -25.98 18.64
C PRO A 136 17.08 -26.12 17.13
N VAL A 137 15.85 -25.98 16.66
CA VAL A 137 15.59 -25.68 15.25
C VAL A 137 16.43 -24.44 14.96
N ALA A 138 17.51 -24.61 14.19
CA ALA A 138 18.39 -23.51 13.88
C ALA A 138 17.55 -22.47 13.14
N SER A 139 17.42 -21.27 13.73
CA SER A 139 17.17 -20.06 12.93
C SER A 139 18.11 -20.08 11.74
N PRO A 140 17.66 -19.84 10.49
CA PRO A 140 18.54 -19.53 9.38
C PRO A 140 19.14 -18.17 9.68
N ALA A 141 20.24 -18.19 10.41
CA ALA A 141 20.85 -17.01 10.99
C ALA A 141 21.60 -16.13 9.96
N ALA A 142 21.33 -16.21 8.65
CA ALA A 142 22.13 -15.44 7.68
C ALA A 142 21.56 -15.27 6.24
N ASP A 143 20.23 -15.14 6.06
CA ASP A 143 19.74 -14.48 4.84
C ASP A 143 20.06 -12.98 4.91
N GLN A 144 20.18 -12.31 3.76
CA GLN A 144 20.47 -10.86 3.69
C GLN A 144 19.62 -10.17 2.65
N ALA A 145 19.27 -8.91 2.89
CA ALA A 145 18.57 -8.07 1.93
C ALA A 145 19.19 -6.67 1.86
N ILE A 146 19.17 -6.08 0.67
CA ILE A 146 19.44 -4.66 0.44
C ILE A 146 18.19 -4.04 -0.17
N ILE A 147 17.71 -2.95 0.42
CA ILE A 147 16.56 -2.18 -0.06
C ILE A 147 17.04 -0.77 -0.38
N ILE A 148 16.78 -0.29 -1.60
CA ILE A 148 17.25 1.02 -2.07
C ILE A 148 16.09 1.89 -2.57
N ALA A 149 15.94 3.08 -1.99
CA ALA A 149 15.13 4.16 -2.54
C ALA A 149 16.00 5.05 -3.44
N ALA A 150 15.90 4.87 -4.75
CA ALA A 150 16.63 5.62 -5.75
C ALA A 150 15.91 6.92 -6.16
N GLY A 151 16.67 7.88 -6.69
CA GLY A 151 16.21 9.14 -7.24
C GLY A 151 16.52 10.36 -6.37
N GLY A 152 16.83 10.15 -5.08
CA GLY A 152 17.04 11.21 -4.08
C GLY A 152 15.75 11.87 -3.58
N ALA A 153 15.83 12.54 -2.43
CA ALA A 153 14.70 13.14 -1.70
C ALA A 153 14.51 14.65 -1.94
N GLN A 154 15.13 15.20 -2.99
CA GLN A 154 15.00 16.61 -3.34
C GLN A 154 13.54 17.00 -3.66
N GLU A 155 13.17 18.24 -3.35
CA GLU A 155 11.78 18.74 -3.43
C GLU A 155 11.12 18.55 -4.80
N ASN A 156 11.87 18.70 -5.89
CA ASN A 156 11.32 18.54 -7.23
C ASN A 156 11.14 17.07 -7.65
N ASN A 157 11.62 16.11 -6.84
CA ASN A 157 11.38 14.70 -7.08
C ASN A 157 10.03 14.27 -6.50
N THR A 158 8.98 14.46 -7.28
CA THR A 158 7.63 14.04 -6.89
C THR A 158 7.43 12.52 -6.85
N LEU A 159 8.40 11.71 -7.33
CA LEU A 159 8.37 10.24 -7.23
C LEU A 159 8.84 9.75 -5.85
N PHE A 160 9.72 10.51 -5.20
CA PHE A 160 10.38 10.06 -3.97
C PHE A 160 9.42 9.63 -2.86
N PRO A 161 8.28 10.29 -2.59
CA PRO A 161 7.32 9.83 -1.60
C PRO A 161 6.85 8.39 -1.84
N TYR A 162 6.70 8.00 -3.10
CA TYR A 162 6.32 6.65 -3.49
C TYR A 162 7.48 5.67 -3.38
N SER A 163 8.69 6.06 -3.80
CA SER A 163 9.89 5.25 -3.57
C SER A 163 10.07 4.93 -2.09
N ASN A 164 9.92 5.94 -1.24
CA ASN A 164 10.02 5.79 0.20
C ASN A 164 8.94 4.85 0.77
N ASP A 165 7.67 5.01 0.35
CA ASP A 165 6.57 4.13 0.76
C ASP A 165 6.82 2.68 0.33
N PHE A 166 7.19 2.44 -0.94
CA PHE A 166 7.42 1.10 -1.45
C PHE A 166 8.63 0.39 -0.83
N THR A 167 9.72 1.12 -0.53
CA THR A 167 10.87 0.52 0.18
C THR A 167 10.51 0.15 1.61
N GLN A 168 9.71 0.95 2.31
CA GLN A 168 9.22 0.62 3.65
C GLN A 168 8.24 -0.57 3.63
N ARG A 169 7.36 -0.64 2.61
CA ARG A 169 6.49 -1.80 2.40
C ARG A 169 7.29 -3.08 2.15
N MET A 170 8.37 -3.01 1.37
CA MET A 170 9.26 -4.15 1.15
C MET A 170 9.97 -4.54 2.45
N TYR A 171 10.48 -3.59 3.23
CA TYR A 171 11.08 -3.85 4.54
C TYR A 171 10.12 -4.62 5.45
N ARG A 172 8.87 -4.15 5.59
CA ARG A 172 7.82 -4.82 6.38
C ARG A 172 7.49 -6.21 5.83
N LEU A 173 7.42 -6.37 4.51
CA LEU A 173 7.25 -7.68 3.89
C LEU A 173 8.39 -8.63 4.26
N LEU A 174 9.65 -8.19 4.22
CA LEU A 174 10.78 -9.03 4.60
C LEU A 174 10.76 -9.41 6.08
N LYS A 175 10.41 -8.48 6.97
CA LYS A 175 10.19 -8.79 8.39
C LYS A 175 9.14 -9.87 8.59
N MET A 176 8.00 -9.72 7.91
CA MET A 176 6.97 -10.76 7.89
C MET A 176 7.48 -12.07 7.30
N ARG A 177 8.40 -12.02 6.34
CA ARG A 177 9.08 -13.18 5.74
C ARG A 177 10.24 -13.70 6.58
N GLY A 178 10.35 -13.27 7.83
CA GLY A 178 11.25 -13.78 8.85
C GLY A 178 12.65 -13.19 8.85
N TYR A 179 12.88 -12.10 8.11
CA TYR A 179 14.09 -11.30 8.23
C TYR A 179 14.07 -10.51 9.54
N THR A 180 15.19 -10.45 10.24
CA THR A 180 15.38 -9.48 11.34
C THR A 180 15.90 -8.15 10.79
N ASP A 181 15.89 -7.11 11.61
CA ASP A 181 16.39 -5.79 11.19
C ASP A 181 17.88 -5.88 10.80
N GLU A 182 18.69 -6.70 11.47
CA GLU A 182 20.11 -6.91 11.15
C GLU A 182 20.35 -7.69 9.83
N MET A 183 19.29 -8.29 9.28
CA MET A 183 19.35 -8.97 7.98
C MET A 183 18.96 -8.06 6.82
N ILE A 184 18.48 -6.85 7.09
CA ILE A 184 18.03 -5.90 6.09
C ILE A 184 18.92 -4.67 6.15
N ILE A 185 19.66 -4.41 5.06
CA ILE A 185 20.42 -3.18 4.89
C ILE A 185 19.52 -2.19 4.14
N TYR A 186 19.08 -1.15 4.85
CA TYR A 186 18.16 -0.14 4.33
C TYR A 186 18.89 1.11 3.87
N ILE A 187 18.87 1.36 2.56
CA ILE A 187 19.53 2.47 1.90
C ILE A 187 18.48 3.44 1.36
N ASN A 188 18.30 4.56 2.02
CA ASN A 188 17.26 5.53 1.67
C ASN A 188 17.71 6.93 2.15
N PRO A 189 17.37 8.04 1.49
CA PRO A 189 17.59 9.36 2.09
C PRO A 189 16.92 9.55 3.47
N HIS A 190 15.76 8.91 3.70
CA HIS A 190 14.99 9.02 4.94
C HIS A 190 14.99 7.70 5.72
N ALA A 191 15.03 7.80 7.04
CA ALA A 191 14.83 6.65 7.93
C ALA A 191 13.40 6.09 7.76
N PRO A 192 13.20 4.79 7.99
CA PRO A 192 11.89 4.19 7.82
C PRO A 192 10.97 4.39 9.05
N ASP A 193 9.66 4.25 8.83
CA ASP A 193 8.60 4.05 9.84
C ASP A 193 8.04 2.63 9.60
N ILE A 194 8.55 1.64 10.35
CA ILE A 194 8.24 0.21 10.14
C ILE A 194 7.16 -0.25 11.11
N GLU A 195 7.44 -0.37 12.41
CA GLU A 195 6.48 -0.94 13.38
C GLU A 195 6.75 -0.49 14.83
N PRO A 196 5.75 0.06 15.55
CA PRO A 196 4.40 0.36 15.07
C PRO A 196 4.42 1.55 14.11
N LEU A 197 3.44 1.62 13.22
CA LEU A 197 3.29 2.70 12.26
C LEU A 197 2.72 3.97 12.90
N ASP A 198 3.54 4.60 13.72
CA ASP A 198 3.18 5.71 14.60
C ASP A 198 3.83 7.03 14.19
N THR A 199 4.40 7.10 12.98
CA THR A 199 5.15 8.24 12.41
C THR A 199 6.51 8.49 13.05
N HIS A 200 6.94 7.65 14.00
CA HIS A 200 8.28 7.68 14.55
C HIS A 200 9.30 7.11 13.55
N LEU A 201 10.32 7.89 13.21
CA LEU A 201 11.40 7.42 12.36
C LEU A 201 12.45 6.61 13.13
N GLU A 202 12.70 5.41 12.64
CA GLU A 202 13.57 4.42 13.27
C GLU A 202 14.99 4.56 12.71
N ASN A 203 15.71 5.58 13.18
CA ASN A 203 17.07 5.89 12.72
C ASN A 203 18.08 4.75 12.94
N ASP A 204 17.81 3.84 13.87
CA ASP A 204 18.58 2.63 14.13
C ASP A 204 18.42 1.58 13.02
N LYS A 205 17.34 1.66 12.23
CA LYS A 205 17.07 0.81 11.06
C LYS A 205 17.46 1.50 9.74
N HIS A 206 18.19 2.61 9.83
CA HIS A 206 18.61 3.43 8.69
C HIS A 206 20.12 3.31 8.46
N ASP A 207 20.55 2.24 7.79
CA ASP A 207 21.97 1.93 7.62
C ASP A 207 22.73 2.97 6.79
N PHE A 208 22.13 3.41 5.69
CA PHE A 208 22.80 4.30 4.73
C PHE A 208 21.85 5.39 4.20
N LYS A 209 22.38 6.62 4.13
CA LYS A 209 21.61 7.86 3.88
C LYS A 209 21.82 8.44 2.47
N LEU A 210 22.69 7.80 1.68
CA LEU A 210 23.16 8.22 0.36
C LEU A 210 23.92 9.56 0.37
N PHE A 211 24.71 9.84 1.42
CA PHE A 211 25.60 11.01 1.43
C PHE A 211 26.85 10.78 0.56
N ASP A 212 27.42 9.57 0.63
CA ASP A 212 28.45 9.09 -0.29
C ASP A 212 27.95 7.80 -0.98
N PRO A 213 27.05 7.94 -1.96
CA PRO A 213 26.24 6.82 -2.45
C PRO A 213 27.07 5.69 -3.06
N GLU A 214 28.21 5.99 -3.70
CA GLU A 214 29.10 4.95 -4.22
C GLU A 214 29.72 4.14 -3.08
N SER A 215 30.31 4.81 -2.09
CA SER A 215 30.95 4.16 -0.94
C SER A 215 29.94 3.38 -0.11
N GLU A 216 28.78 3.96 0.18
CA GLU A 216 27.72 3.35 0.99
C GLU A 216 27.14 2.10 0.31
N ILE A 217 26.89 2.14 -1.00
CA ILE A 217 26.45 0.94 -1.74
C ILE A 217 27.52 -0.14 -1.72
N ASN A 218 28.79 0.20 -1.96
CA ASN A 218 29.89 -0.79 -1.86
C ASN A 218 29.97 -1.43 -0.46
N GLN A 219 29.79 -0.63 0.59
CA GLN A 219 29.78 -1.11 1.97
C GLN A 219 28.59 -2.04 2.25
N ALA A 220 27.39 -1.70 1.77
CA ALA A 220 26.21 -2.53 1.92
C ALA A 220 26.40 -3.93 1.30
N PHE A 221 26.93 -4.00 0.07
CA PHE A 221 27.22 -5.29 -0.57
C PHE A 221 28.32 -6.06 0.15
N ALA A 222 29.37 -5.38 0.64
CA ALA A 222 30.42 -6.03 1.42
C ALA A 222 29.90 -6.61 2.75
N GLN A 223 29.00 -5.88 3.44
CA GLN A 223 28.34 -6.33 4.65
C GLN A 223 27.49 -7.57 4.38
N ALA A 224 26.58 -7.50 3.38
CA ALA A 224 25.75 -8.63 2.99
C ALA A 224 26.60 -9.86 2.61
N ALA A 225 27.63 -9.68 1.79
CA ALA A 225 28.54 -10.76 1.37
C ALA A 225 29.24 -11.44 2.56
N SER A 226 29.59 -10.68 3.60
CA SER A 226 30.28 -11.21 4.78
C SER A 226 29.37 -12.02 5.72
N HIS A 227 28.05 -11.84 5.60
CA HIS A 227 27.06 -12.54 6.42
C HIS A 227 26.47 -13.76 5.68
N LEU A 228 26.50 -13.77 4.34
CA LEU A 228 25.96 -14.84 3.51
C LEU A 228 26.88 -16.07 3.41
N GLN A 229 26.25 -17.22 3.20
CA GLN A 229 26.82 -18.55 3.02
C GLN A 229 26.07 -19.33 1.93
N THR A 230 26.66 -20.41 1.45
CA THR A 230 26.03 -21.30 0.45
C THR A 230 24.69 -21.84 0.96
N GLY A 231 23.66 -21.78 0.11
CA GLY A 231 22.30 -22.23 0.42
C GLY A 231 21.40 -21.17 1.03
N GLN A 232 21.90 -19.95 1.26
CA GLN A 232 21.12 -18.82 1.77
C GLN A 232 20.61 -17.92 0.66
N GLN A 233 19.70 -17.01 1.00
CA GLN A 233 19.05 -16.10 0.09
C GLN A 233 19.57 -14.67 0.26
N PHE A 234 19.86 -14.02 -0.87
CA PHE A 234 20.10 -12.59 -0.96
C PHE A 234 18.97 -11.92 -1.75
N ILE A 235 18.40 -10.85 -1.21
CA ILE A 235 17.38 -10.04 -1.89
C ILE A 235 17.94 -8.65 -2.17
N LEU A 236 17.80 -8.17 -3.41
CA LEU A 236 17.94 -6.75 -3.73
C LEU A 236 16.60 -6.21 -4.21
N TYR A 237 16.11 -5.16 -3.57
CA TYR A 237 14.95 -4.41 -4.03
C TYR A 237 15.33 -2.96 -4.29
N VAL A 238 15.05 -2.46 -5.48
CA VAL A 238 15.28 -1.05 -5.85
C VAL A 238 14.01 -0.45 -6.42
N HIS A 239 13.64 0.72 -5.89
CA HIS A 239 12.55 1.52 -6.42
C HIS A 239 13.00 2.97 -6.66
N GLY A 240 12.62 3.56 -7.79
CA GLY A 240 12.88 4.97 -8.08
C GLY A 240 13.22 5.25 -9.54
N HIS A 241 13.99 6.33 -9.76
CA HIS A 241 14.38 6.75 -11.09
C HIS A 241 15.47 5.86 -11.69
N ALA A 242 15.37 5.65 -13.00
CA ALA A 242 16.39 5.01 -13.80
C ALA A 242 16.28 5.45 -15.26
N ARG A 243 17.33 5.12 -16.00
CA ARG A 243 17.43 5.17 -17.45
C ARG A 243 18.04 3.86 -17.94
N ALA A 244 17.97 3.58 -19.23
CA ALA A 244 18.51 2.33 -19.77
C ALA A 244 19.96 2.09 -19.31
N GLY A 245 20.18 0.99 -18.57
CA GLY A 245 21.49 0.59 -18.02
C GLY A 245 22.01 1.37 -16.81
N TYR A 246 21.26 2.31 -16.22
CA TYR A 246 21.67 3.06 -15.03
C TYR A 246 20.52 3.27 -14.04
N LEU A 247 20.76 2.97 -12.76
CA LEU A 247 19.89 3.38 -11.66
C LEU A 247 20.30 4.79 -11.23
N ASP A 248 19.38 5.74 -11.26
CA ASP A 248 19.66 7.12 -10.82
C ASP A 248 19.48 7.18 -9.31
N ILE A 249 20.53 6.87 -8.55
CA ILE A 249 20.48 6.72 -7.08
C ILE A 249 20.26 8.07 -6.39
N THR A 250 21.02 9.09 -6.80
CA THR A 250 20.86 10.49 -6.37
C THR A 250 20.95 11.40 -7.60
N PRO A 251 20.62 12.71 -7.50
CA PRO A 251 20.78 13.64 -8.63
C PRO A 251 22.19 13.71 -9.21
N THR A 252 23.21 13.37 -8.42
CA THR A 252 24.62 13.48 -8.79
C THR A 252 25.30 12.13 -8.99
N TYR A 253 24.65 11.02 -8.65
CA TYR A 253 25.22 9.68 -8.76
C TYR A 253 24.24 8.68 -9.39
N ALA A 254 24.73 7.99 -10.42
CA ALA A 254 24.01 6.91 -11.08
C ALA A 254 24.84 5.63 -11.05
N LEU A 255 24.24 4.53 -10.58
CA LEU A 255 24.86 3.22 -10.54
C LEU A 255 24.64 2.52 -11.89
N SER A 256 25.73 2.25 -12.61
CA SER A 256 25.64 1.50 -13.88
C SER A 256 25.26 0.03 -13.64
N VAL A 257 24.57 -0.58 -14.60
CA VAL A 257 24.23 -2.01 -14.53
C VAL A 257 25.48 -2.90 -14.51
N GLN A 258 26.60 -2.50 -15.12
CA GLN A 258 27.86 -3.22 -15.04
C GLN A 258 28.48 -3.15 -13.64
N SER A 259 28.40 -1.98 -12.99
CA SER A 259 28.83 -1.83 -11.59
C SER A 259 27.94 -2.65 -10.66
N LEU A 260 26.61 -2.60 -10.84
CA LEU A 260 25.67 -3.42 -10.08
C LEU A 260 25.95 -4.92 -10.29
N ARG A 261 26.22 -5.34 -11.52
CA ARG A 261 26.62 -6.71 -11.83
C ARG A 261 27.87 -7.11 -11.06
N ALA A 262 28.90 -6.27 -11.08
CA ALA A 262 30.14 -6.53 -10.36
C ALA A 262 29.91 -6.65 -8.84
N LEU A 263 29.04 -5.81 -8.26
CA LEU A 263 28.64 -5.90 -6.85
C LEU A 263 27.94 -7.22 -6.53
N LEU A 264 26.97 -7.62 -7.34
CA LEU A 264 26.24 -8.89 -7.16
C LEU A 264 27.14 -10.13 -7.32
N ASP A 265 28.19 -10.03 -8.13
CA ASP A 265 29.18 -11.10 -8.31
C ASP A 265 30.17 -11.20 -7.15
N THR A 266 30.18 -10.24 -6.21
CA THR A 266 30.95 -10.35 -4.96
C THR A 266 30.31 -11.27 -3.93
N LEU A 267 29.03 -11.60 -4.10
CA LEU A 267 28.29 -12.46 -3.17
C LEU A 267 28.80 -13.92 -3.24
N PRO A 268 28.78 -14.67 -2.13
CA PRO A 268 29.28 -16.05 -2.09
C PRO A 268 28.59 -16.98 -3.11
N THR A 269 29.35 -17.93 -3.64
CA THR A 269 28.80 -18.93 -4.58
C THR A 269 27.75 -19.81 -3.91
N GLY A 270 26.66 -20.08 -4.63
CA GLY A 270 25.55 -20.92 -4.16
C GLY A 270 24.56 -20.19 -3.24
N VAL A 271 24.64 -18.85 -3.15
CA VAL A 271 23.57 -18.00 -2.64
C VAL A 271 22.48 -17.85 -3.71
N GLU A 272 21.22 -18.02 -3.32
CA GLU A 272 20.04 -17.73 -4.14
C GLU A 272 19.85 -16.20 -4.20
N GLN A 273 20.02 -15.58 -5.37
CA GLN A 273 19.92 -14.13 -5.51
C GLN A 273 18.59 -13.75 -6.16
N ILE A 274 17.78 -12.92 -5.49
CA ILE A 274 16.51 -12.39 -6.02
C ILE A 274 16.64 -10.89 -6.17
N ILE A 275 16.59 -10.41 -7.41
CA ILE A 275 16.78 -9.00 -7.76
C ILE A 275 15.47 -8.44 -8.30
N ILE A 276 14.91 -7.46 -7.63
CA ILE A 276 13.63 -6.83 -7.97
C ILE A 276 13.89 -5.35 -8.26
N LEU A 277 13.69 -4.93 -9.51
CA LEU A 277 13.91 -3.57 -9.97
C LEU A 277 12.58 -2.96 -10.42
N ASP A 278 11.98 -2.09 -9.60
CA ASP A 278 10.83 -1.29 -10.00
C ASP A 278 11.26 0.14 -10.34
N THR A 279 11.81 0.27 -11.54
CA THR A 279 12.32 1.53 -12.09
C THR A 279 12.03 1.61 -13.59
N ALA A 280 12.13 2.80 -14.17
CA ALA A 280 11.95 2.97 -15.62
C ALA A 280 13.03 2.21 -16.40
N PHE A 281 12.64 1.57 -17.52
CA PHE A 281 13.54 0.79 -18.37
C PHE A 281 14.24 -0.39 -17.66
N ALA A 282 13.65 -0.92 -16.57
CA ALA A 282 14.26 -1.96 -15.75
C ALA A 282 14.55 -3.26 -16.53
N GLY A 283 13.78 -3.55 -17.60
CA GLY A 283 14.05 -4.69 -18.47
C GLY A 283 15.41 -4.60 -19.19
N SER A 284 15.97 -3.40 -19.34
CA SER A 284 17.33 -3.20 -19.91
C SER A 284 18.46 -3.77 -19.03
N PHE A 285 18.15 -4.12 -17.78
CA PHE A 285 19.12 -4.64 -16.83
C PHE A 285 19.24 -6.17 -16.92
N ILE A 286 18.17 -6.86 -17.32
CA ILE A 286 18.05 -8.33 -17.25
C ILE A 286 19.26 -9.02 -17.90
N GLN A 287 19.54 -8.70 -19.18
CA GLN A 287 20.64 -9.36 -19.90
C GLN A 287 22.00 -9.18 -19.23
N THR A 288 22.28 -8.01 -18.63
CA THR A 288 23.58 -7.76 -17.99
C THR A 288 23.65 -8.40 -16.59
N LEU A 289 22.51 -8.44 -15.89
CA LEU A 289 22.43 -9.05 -14.56
C LEU A 289 22.33 -10.58 -14.62
N ALA A 290 21.97 -11.19 -15.74
CA ALA A 290 21.80 -12.63 -15.93
C ALA A 290 22.97 -13.50 -15.41
N ALA A 291 22.72 -14.37 -14.43
CA ALA A 291 23.73 -15.28 -13.88
C ALA A 291 23.09 -16.58 -13.37
N PRO A 292 23.80 -17.73 -13.41
CA PRO A 292 23.36 -18.92 -12.71
C PRO A 292 23.14 -18.61 -11.23
N GLY A 293 22.02 -19.05 -10.66
CA GLY A 293 21.74 -18.77 -9.26
C GLY A 293 21.01 -17.43 -9.01
N ARG A 294 20.77 -16.61 -10.04
CA ARG A 294 20.12 -15.30 -9.92
C ARG A 294 18.78 -15.25 -10.64
N THR A 295 17.76 -14.80 -9.92
CA THR A 295 16.42 -14.50 -10.44
C THR A 295 16.26 -12.99 -10.50
N VAL A 296 15.89 -12.43 -11.66
CA VAL A 296 15.74 -10.99 -11.87
C VAL A 296 14.30 -10.68 -12.30
N LEU A 297 13.64 -9.81 -11.56
CA LEU A 297 12.33 -9.25 -11.88
C LEU A 297 12.49 -7.77 -12.21
N SER A 298 11.89 -7.34 -13.30
CA SER A 298 11.80 -5.93 -13.66
C SER A 298 10.34 -5.49 -13.70
N GLY A 299 10.04 -4.32 -13.12
CA GLY A 299 8.69 -3.73 -13.16
C GLY A 299 8.30 -3.21 -14.55
N THR A 300 9.27 -3.08 -15.46
CA THR A 300 9.09 -2.68 -16.85
C THR A 300 9.95 -3.49 -17.79
N ASP A 301 9.68 -3.36 -19.09
CA ASP A 301 10.53 -3.87 -20.15
C ASP A 301 11.67 -2.88 -20.48
N THR A 302 12.27 -3.01 -21.66
CA THR A 302 13.42 -2.20 -22.10
C THR A 302 13.05 -0.82 -22.62
N VAL A 303 11.77 -0.52 -22.85
CA VAL A 303 11.31 0.71 -23.52
C VAL A 303 10.27 1.48 -22.71
N ASN A 304 9.56 0.80 -21.82
CA ASN A 304 8.50 1.39 -21.02
C ASN A 304 9.05 2.03 -19.75
N THR A 305 8.37 3.11 -19.33
CA THR A 305 8.69 3.86 -18.13
C THR A 305 7.82 3.36 -17.00
N ALA A 306 8.43 3.03 -15.87
CA ALA A 306 7.76 2.40 -14.74
C ALA A 306 6.99 3.46 -13.99
N TRP A 307 5.76 3.76 -14.42
CA TRP A 307 4.78 4.36 -13.53
C TRP A 307 3.39 4.46 -14.15
N ASN A 308 2.38 4.43 -13.29
CA ASN A 308 1.09 5.06 -13.58
C ASN A 308 0.66 5.93 -12.39
N THR A 309 -0.04 7.02 -12.67
CA THR A 309 -0.62 7.89 -11.62
C THR A 309 -1.82 7.25 -10.92
N GLN A 310 -2.31 6.11 -11.39
CA GLN A 310 -3.46 5.42 -10.83
C GLN A 310 -3.15 4.63 -9.54
N TYR A 311 -1.95 4.78 -8.95
CA TYR A 311 -1.52 4.08 -7.72
C TYR A 311 -1.50 2.54 -7.81
N ILE A 312 -1.69 1.96 -9.01
CA ILE A 312 -1.62 0.52 -9.25
C ILE A 312 -0.29 0.20 -9.95
N SER A 313 0.81 0.13 -9.22
CA SER A 313 2.13 -0.15 -9.80
C SER A 313 2.52 -1.64 -9.70
N PHE A 314 3.60 -2.00 -10.39
CA PHE A 314 4.28 -3.29 -10.24
C PHE A 314 4.55 -3.61 -8.76
N SER A 315 5.23 -2.74 -8.01
CA SER A 315 5.52 -3.01 -6.59
C SER A 315 4.28 -3.08 -5.72
N ASP A 316 3.23 -2.29 -6.00
CA ASP A 316 1.99 -2.39 -5.24
C ASP A 316 1.37 -3.79 -5.34
N ILE A 317 1.20 -4.30 -6.56
CA ILE A 317 0.57 -5.62 -6.78
C ILE A 317 1.52 -6.74 -6.35
N LEU A 318 2.81 -6.63 -6.64
CA LEU A 318 3.81 -7.66 -6.30
C LEU A 318 3.92 -7.81 -4.79
N ILE A 319 4.10 -6.71 -4.04
CA ILE A 319 4.25 -6.76 -2.59
C ILE A 319 2.96 -7.29 -1.94
N ARG A 320 1.76 -6.85 -2.38
CA ARG A 320 0.49 -7.41 -1.88
C ARG A 320 0.40 -8.90 -2.12
N SER A 321 0.72 -9.36 -3.33
CA SER A 321 0.71 -10.78 -3.68
C SER A 321 1.69 -11.60 -2.82
N LEU A 322 2.90 -11.10 -2.62
CA LEU A 322 3.90 -11.72 -1.76
C LEU A 322 3.48 -11.71 -0.28
N ARG A 323 2.76 -10.69 0.21
CA ARG A 323 2.21 -10.70 1.58
C ARG A 323 1.16 -11.79 1.81
N GLN A 324 0.48 -12.22 0.76
CA GLN A 324 -0.52 -13.30 0.81
C GLN A 324 0.09 -14.71 0.80
N GLY A 325 1.41 -14.82 0.96
CA GLY A 325 2.12 -16.12 0.99
C GLY A 325 2.40 -16.69 -0.41
N GLN A 326 2.12 -15.96 -1.48
CA GLN A 326 2.37 -16.43 -2.84
C GLN A 326 3.87 -16.65 -3.10
N THR A 327 4.16 -17.62 -3.98
CA THR A 327 5.50 -17.80 -4.57
C THR A 327 5.82 -16.65 -5.51
N LEU A 328 7.10 -16.51 -5.87
CA LEU A 328 7.57 -15.43 -6.75
C LEU A 328 6.90 -15.48 -8.12
N LEU A 329 6.72 -16.68 -8.71
CA LEU A 329 6.00 -16.83 -9.98
C LEU A 329 4.51 -16.44 -9.87
N GLN A 330 3.83 -16.87 -8.80
CA GLN A 330 2.42 -16.54 -8.57
C GLN A 330 2.24 -15.02 -8.44
N ALA A 331 3.08 -14.37 -7.63
CA ALA A 331 3.04 -12.93 -7.43
C ALA A 331 3.37 -12.17 -8.73
N PHE A 332 4.37 -12.61 -9.49
CA PHE A 332 4.71 -12.02 -10.79
C PHE A 332 3.58 -12.18 -11.80
N THR A 333 2.98 -13.37 -11.90
CA THR A 333 1.88 -13.65 -12.83
C THR A 333 0.63 -12.83 -12.49
N ALA A 334 0.28 -12.75 -11.20
CA ALA A 334 -0.81 -11.90 -10.73
C ALA A 334 -0.56 -10.43 -11.08
N THR A 335 0.68 -9.96 -10.88
CA THR A 335 1.10 -8.59 -11.20
C THR A 335 0.95 -8.29 -12.70
N ARG A 336 1.48 -9.14 -13.58
CA ARG A 336 1.34 -8.97 -15.04
C ARG A 336 -0.13 -8.97 -15.47
N LEU A 337 -0.93 -9.89 -14.92
CA LEU A 337 -2.35 -9.98 -15.24
C LEU A 337 -3.10 -8.71 -14.85
N GLN A 338 -2.85 -8.17 -13.65
CA GLN A 338 -3.54 -6.96 -13.19
C GLN A 338 -3.08 -5.72 -13.98
N LEU A 339 -1.78 -5.56 -14.21
CA LEU A 339 -1.26 -4.45 -15.01
C LEU A 339 -1.80 -4.47 -16.45
N SER A 340 -1.96 -5.65 -17.06
CA SER A 340 -2.54 -5.78 -18.41
C SER A 340 -3.98 -5.28 -18.53
N LYS A 341 -4.72 -5.21 -17.41
CA LYS A 341 -6.11 -4.71 -17.37
C LYS A 341 -6.19 -3.20 -17.28
N LEU A 342 -5.10 -2.49 -16.98
CA LEU A 342 -5.06 -1.02 -16.86
C LEU A 342 -4.99 -0.31 -18.22
N SER A 343 -5.18 -1.04 -19.31
CA SER A 343 -5.07 -0.69 -20.73
C SER A 343 -5.35 0.77 -21.12
N THR A 344 -4.35 1.63 -20.93
CA THR A 344 -4.13 2.85 -21.73
C THR A 344 -2.68 2.87 -22.24
N PRO A 345 -2.44 3.29 -23.50
CA PRO A 345 -1.12 3.20 -24.14
C PRO A 345 0.00 3.98 -23.45
N LEU A 346 -0.34 4.96 -22.62
CA LEU A 346 0.58 5.83 -21.89
C LEU A 346 0.98 5.27 -20.50
N MET A 347 0.53 4.06 -20.15
CA MET A 347 0.58 3.51 -18.78
C MET A 347 1.11 2.07 -18.67
N LEU A 348 1.83 1.58 -19.68
CA LEU A 348 2.21 0.16 -19.75
C LEU A 348 3.47 -0.15 -18.93
N GLN A 349 3.28 -0.51 -17.66
CA GLN A 349 4.24 -1.40 -17.02
C GLN A 349 4.09 -2.80 -17.63
N ASN A 350 5.15 -3.28 -18.28
CA ASN A 350 5.23 -4.62 -18.84
C ASN A 350 6.36 -5.40 -18.14
N PRO A 351 6.08 -6.01 -16.97
CA PRO A 351 7.11 -6.66 -16.17
C PRO A 351 7.73 -7.86 -16.86
N TRP A 352 9.05 -8.03 -16.69
CA TRP A 352 9.81 -9.19 -17.17
C TRP A 352 10.40 -9.98 -16.00
N LEU A 353 10.66 -11.27 -16.24
CA LEU A 353 11.25 -12.22 -15.30
C LEU A 353 12.36 -12.97 -16.03
N ASP A 354 13.52 -13.11 -15.41
CA ASP A 354 14.57 -14.06 -15.82
C ASP A 354 14.90 -14.89 -14.58
N ASP A 355 14.53 -16.16 -14.55
CA ASP A 355 14.79 -17.05 -13.41
C ASP A 355 15.76 -18.20 -13.71
N ASN A 356 16.15 -18.33 -14.97
CA ASN A 356 17.11 -19.32 -15.44
C ASN A 356 18.54 -18.74 -15.62
N GLY A 357 18.68 -17.41 -15.62
CA GLY A 357 19.93 -16.67 -15.72
C GLY A 357 20.51 -16.58 -17.13
N ASP A 358 19.70 -16.75 -18.17
CA ASP A 358 20.10 -16.64 -19.58
C ASP A 358 20.01 -15.20 -20.12
N GLY A 359 19.36 -14.30 -19.37
CA GLY A 359 19.22 -12.89 -19.72
C GLY A 359 18.12 -12.59 -20.74
N VAL A 360 17.21 -13.52 -20.97
CA VAL A 360 16.14 -13.44 -21.97
C VAL A 360 14.81 -13.82 -21.33
N PHE A 361 13.92 -12.84 -21.15
CA PHE A 361 12.55 -13.13 -20.73
C PHE A 361 11.77 -13.89 -21.80
N ASN A 362 11.43 -15.15 -21.54
CA ASN A 362 10.70 -16.01 -22.47
C ASN A 362 9.90 -17.14 -21.74
N ASP A 363 9.36 -18.10 -22.49
CA ASP A 363 8.54 -19.19 -21.93
C ASP A 363 9.35 -20.28 -21.18
N GLU A 364 10.68 -20.24 -21.23
CA GLU A 364 11.58 -21.09 -20.44
C GLU A 364 11.73 -20.62 -18.98
N ASP A 365 11.34 -19.37 -18.70
CA ASP A 365 11.26 -18.80 -17.36
C ASP A 365 10.05 -19.34 -16.57
N GLY A 366 10.16 -19.26 -15.25
CA GLY A 366 9.09 -19.55 -14.30
C GLY A 366 9.32 -20.85 -13.51
N ASN A 367 10.13 -21.77 -14.04
CA ASN A 367 10.35 -23.07 -13.41
C ASN A 367 10.98 -22.96 -12.01
N ARG A 368 11.92 -22.03 -11.84
CA ARG A 368 12.61 -21.82 -10.57
C ARG A 368 11.75 -21.01 -9.61
N SER A 369 11.20 -19.91 -10.10
CA SER A 369 10.36 -18.98 -9.34
C SER A 369 9.03 -19.59 -8.88
N ALA A 370 8.56 -20.68 -9.51
CA ALA A 370 7.39 -21.45 -9.09
C ALA A 370 7.48 -22.01 -7.67
N ASN A 371 8.70 -22.24 -7.17
CA ASN A 371 8.94 -22.80 -5.83
C ASN A 371 9.74 -21.84 -4.94
N LEU A 372 9.98 -20.60 -5.40
CA LEU A 372 10.78 -19.62 -4.69
C LEU A 372 9.89 -18.64 -3.92
N CYS A 373 10.22 -18.39 -2.66
CA CYS A 373 9.61 -17.34 -1.85
C CYS A 373 10.67 -16.31 -1.46
N LEU A 374 10.23 -15.10 -1.12
CA LEU A 374 11.08 -14.18 -0.35
C LEU A 374 11.10 -14.69 1.09
N GLY A 375 12.28 -15.02 1.62
CA GLY A 375 12.42 -15.68 2.91
C GLY A 375 11.61 -16.97 3.01
N TYR A 376 10.89 -17.15 4.12
CA TYR A 376 10.11 -18.37 4.35
C TYR A 376 8.81 -18.41 3.54
N CYS A 377 8.49 -19.59 3.00
CA CYS A 377 7.22 -19.86 2.32
C CYS A 377 6.04 -20.08 3.30
N ASP A 378 6.30 -20.67 4.48
CA ASP A 378 5.27 -21.14 5.40
C ASP A 378 4.86 -20.07 6.43
N ILE A 379 4.50 -18.89 5.95
CA ILE A 379 4.02 -17.81 6.81
C ILE A 379 2.57 -17.52 6.52
N ALA A 380 1.76 -17.48 7.57
CA ALA A 380 0.33 -17.21 7.47
C ALA A 380 0.11 -15.87 6.75
N PRO A 381 -0.83 -15.80 5.79
CA PRO A 381 -1.16 -14.54 5.13
C PRO A 381 -1.56 -13.49 6.17
N SER A 382 -1.00 -12.27 6.06
CA SER A 382 -1.49 -11.13 6.86
C SER A 382 -2.89 -10.75 6.41
N LEU A 383 -3.73 -10.37 7.37
CA LEU A 383 -5.04 -9.77 7.12
C LEU A 383 -4.83 -8.37 6.55
N ILE A 384 -5.08 -8.22 5.25
CA ILE A 384 -5.13 -6.90 4.61
C ILE A 384 -6.56 -6.33 4.75
N PRO A 385 -6.73 -5.01 4.92
CA PRO A 385 -8.05 -4.40 4.93
C PRO A 385 -8.84 -4.75 3.66
N GLU A 386 -10.12 -5.07 3.80
CA GLU A 386 -11.03 -5.30 2.66
C GLU A 386 -12.04 -4.16 2.56
N ILE A 387 -12.07 -3.50 1.40
CA ILE A 387 -13.09 -2.50 1.08
C ILE A 387 -14.29 -3.22 0.46
N LEU A 388 -15.41 -3.22 1.16
CA LEU A 388 -16.63 -3.91 0.76
C LEU A 388 -17.45 -3.10 -0.25
N GLN A 389 -17.54 -1.79 -0.02
CA GLN A 389 -18.37 -0.91 -0.81
C GLN A 389 -17.79 0.50 -0.84
N THR A 390 -18.01 1.18 -1.95
CA THR A 390 -17.70 2.60 -2.13
C THR A 390 -18.94 3.32 -2.63
N GLN A 391 -18.90 4.65 -2.71
CA GLN A 391 -19.99 5.39 -3.33
C GLN A 391 -20.28 4.87 -4.74
N ALA A 392 -21.57 4.77 -5.07
CA ALA A 392 -22.00 4.50 -6.43
C ALA A 392 -21.57 5.66 -7.37
N VAL A 393 -21.54 5.38 -8.68
CA VAL A 393 -21.29 6.43 -9.67
C VAL A 393 -22.29 7.56 -9.47
N GLN A 394 -21.78 8.77 -9.30
CA GLN A 394 -22.58 9.96 -9.01
C GLN A 394 -22.42 11.00 -10.12
N ASP A 395 -23.54 11.52 -10.59
CA ASP A 395 -23.59 12.69 -11.46
C ASP A 395 -23.77 13.92 -10.56
N ILE A 396 -22.83 14.85 -10.60
CA ILE A 396 -22.89 16.11 -9.86
C ILE A 396 -23.05 17.28 -10.84
N SER A 397 -23.73 18.32 -10.37
CA SER A 397 -23.89 19.59 -11.08
C SER A 397 -23.26 20.77 -10.35
N ASP A 398 -22.97 20.60 -9.06
CA ASP A 398 -22.09 21.44 -8.26
C ASP A 398 -20.67 20.86 -8.26
N ASN A 399 -19.72 21.51 -7.58
CA ASN A 399 -18.33 21.08 -7.46
C ASN A 399 -18.06 20.11 -6.31
N SER A 400 -19.09 19.67 -5.59
CA SER A 400 -18.95 18.91 -4.35
C SER A 400 -19.49 17.50 -4.48
N ALA A 401 -18.83 16.55 -3.84
CA ALA A 401 -19.37 15.20 -3.72
C ALA A 401 -18.89 14.51 -2.45
N LEU A 402 -19.77 13.68 -1.87
CA LEU A 402 -19.42 12.79 -0.78
C LEU A 402 -18.64 11.60 -1.34
N LEU A 403 -17.47 11.35 -0.77
CA LEU A 403 -16.60 10.22 -1.04
C LEU A 403 -16.65 9.30 0.17
N TRP A 404 -16.89 8.00 -0.02
CA TRP A 404 -16.96 7.08 1.11
C TRP A 404 -16.57 5.65 0.73
N ALA A 405 -16.08 4.92 1.74
CA ALA A 405 -15.75 3.50 1.66
C ALA A 405 -16.15 2.78 2.97
N SER A 406 -16.81 1.63 2.86
CA SER A 406 -17.08 0.72 3.98
C SER A 406 -16.14 -0.47 3.95
N LEU A 407 -15.66 -0.91 5.11
CA LEU A 407 -14.63 -1.95 5.24
C LEU A 407 -15.14 -3.13 6.06
N ASP A 408 -14.60 -4.33 5.83
CA ASP A 408 -14.81 -5.52 6.70
C ASP A 408 -13.79 -5.59 7.84
N PHE A 409 -13.52 -4.45 8.48
CA PHE A 409 -12.47 -4.32 9.49
C PHE A 409 -12.94 -3.45 10.65
N MET A 410 -12.40 -3.72 11.84
CA MET A 410 -12.65 -2.90 13.01
C MET A 410 -11.90 -1.57 12.87
N PRO A 411 -12.52 -0.41 13.12
CA PRO A 411 -11.90 0.90 12.88
C PRO A 411 -10.54 1.10 13.57
N GLU A 412 -10.35 0.50 14.75
CA GLU A 412 -9.09 0.54 15.53
C GLU A 412 -7.93 -0.23 14.89
N THR A 413 -8.21 -1.10 13.91
CA THR A 413 -7.20 -1.85 13.15
C THR A 413 -6.82 -1.17 11.84
N ILE A 414 -7.45 -0.02 11.54
CA ILE A 414 -7.23 0.77 10.34
C ILE A 414 -6.45 2.03 10.70
N ARG A 415 -5.29 2.19 10.08
CA ARG A 415 -4.46 3.39 10.21
C ARG A 415 -5.05 4.57 9.43
N GLN A 416 -5.42 4.33 8.17
CA GLN A 416 -5.97 5.36 7.31
C GLN A 416 -6.83 4.79 6.19
N VAL A 417 -7.79 5.58 5.73
CA VAL A 417 -8.54 5.34 4.50
C VAL A 417 -8.44 6.59 3.65
N ARG A 418 -8.16 6.42 2.35
CA ARG A 418 -8.01 7.54 1.42
C ARG A 418 -8.74 7.29 0.10
N ALA A 419 -9.11 8.38 -0.55
CA ALA A 419 -9.50 8.45 -1.94
C ALA A 419 -8.41 9.15 -2.73
N VAL A 420 -7.98 8.57 -3.84
CA VAL A 420 -7.10 9.21 -4.81
C VAL A 420 -7.93 9.60 -6.04
N LEU A 421 -7.89 10.87 -6.41
CA LEU A 421 -8.74 11.44 -7.45
C LEU A 421 -7.93 11.75 -8.70
N HIS A 422 -8.45 11.30 -9.84
CA HIS A 422 -7.89 11.59 -11.15
C HIS A 422 -8.83 12.49 -11.95
N SER A 423 -8.33 13.66 -12.35
CA SER A 423 -9.09 14.66 -13.10
C SER A 423 -9.31 14.23 -14.56
N PRO A 424 -10.46 14.54 -15.18
CA PRO A 424 -10.70 14.33 -16.61
C PRO A 424 -9.68 15.03 -17.52
N GLU A 425 -9.07 16.13 -17.03
CA GLU A 425 -8.08 16.93 -17.75
C GLU A 425 -6.63 16.57 -17.38
N ALA A 426 -6.42 15.59 -16.50
CA ALA A 426 -5.09 15.11 -16.18
C ALA A 426 -4.48 14.46 -17.43
N ASN A 427 -3.79 15.28 -18.23
CA ASN A 427 -2.87 14.79 -19.23
C ASN A 427 -1.69 14.20 -18.47
N MET A 428 -1.48 12.90 -18.65
CA MET A 428 -0.26 12.23 -18.23
C MET A 428 0.83 12.62 -19.22
N PRO A 429 1.74 13.56 -18.90
CA PRO A 429 2.88 13.79 -19.76
C PRO A 429 3.71 12.51 -19.83
N ASP A 430 4.37 12.27 -20.97
CA ASP A 430 5.40 11.24 -21.07
C ASP A 430 6.39 11.41 -19.90
N TYR A 431 6.89 10.31 -19.34
CA TYR A 431 7.89 10.36 -18.29
C TYR A 431 9.12 11.18 -18.72
N GLN A 432 9.46 12.22 -17.95
CA GLN A 432 10.54 13.17 -18.20
C GLN A 432 11.68 13.04 -17.16
N GLY A 433 11.81 11.88 -16.51
CA GLY A 433 12.76 11.72 -15.41
C GLY A 433 12.32 12.51 -14.17
N LEU A 434 13.25 13.27 -13.59
CA LEU A 434 13.00 14.11 -12.40
C LEU A 434 11.96 15.20 -12.62
N ASP A 435 11.72 15.63 -13.87
CA ASP A 435 10.73 16.66 -14.18
C ASP A 435 9.31 16.09 -14.32
N SER A 436 9.14 14.77 -14.17
CA SER A 436 7.82 14.13 -14.17
C SER A 436 7.05 14.51 -12.92
N VAL A 437 5.78 14.87 -13.07
CA VAL A 437 4.88 15.18 -11.96
C VAL A 437 4.07 13.94 -11.61
N PHE A 438 4.27 13.42 -10.40
CA PHE A 438 3.59 12.25 -9.85
C PHE A 438 2.57 12.61 -8.77
N GLU A 439 2.31 13.90 -8.55
CA GLU A 439 1.36 14.37 -7.56
C GLU A 439 -0.06 13.91 -7.90
N ASN A 440 -0.72 13.39 -6.88
CA ASN A 440 -2.09 12.90 -6.96
C ASN A 440 -2.94 13.62 -5.92
N ILE A 441 -4.16 13.99 -6.32
CA ILE A 441 -5.12 14.58 -5.38
C ILE A 441 -5.56 13.47 -4.43
N THR A 442 -5.14 13.55 -3.18
CA THR A 442 -5.48 12.58 -2.13
C THR A 442 -6.41 13.23 -1.11
N VAL A 443 -7.49 12.54 -0.79
CA VAL A 443 -8.46 12.95 0.23
C VAL A 443 -8.44 11.88 1.33
N ALA A 444 -8.12 12.28 2.55
CA ALA A 444 -8.26 11.41 3.72
C ALA A 444 -9.73 11.28 4.10
N LEU A 445 -10.17 10.07 4.42
CA LEU A 445 -11.54 9.78 4.85
C LEU A 445 -11.57 9.51 6.35
N SER A 446 -12.52 10.13 7.03
CA SER A 446 -12.71 9.97 8.48
C SER A 446 -13.80 8.95 8.77
N TYR A 447 -13.64 8.15 9.82
CA TYR A 447 -14.65 7.18 10.22
C TYR A 447 -15.90 7.87 10.77
N ASN A 448 -17.06 7.62 10.15
CA ASN A 448 -18.37 8.03 10.64
C ASN A 448 -19.04 6.85 11.35
N VAL A 449 -19.14 6.95 12.68
CA VAL A 449 -19.75 5.92 13.55
C VAL A 449 -21.25 5.70 13.31
N ASN A 450 -21.97 6.71 12.81
CA ASN A 450 -23.41 6.59 12.57
C ASN A 450 -23.70 5.83 11.27
N GLU A 451 -22.86 6.03 10.26
CA GLU A 451 -22.99 5.40 8.94
C GLU A 451 -22.13 4.13 8.79
N LEU A 452 -21.29 3.83 9.81
CA LEU A 452 -20.36 2.68 9.86
C LEU A 452 -19.45 2.60 8.62
N ARG A 453 -18.92 3.74 8.20
CA ARG A 453 -18.05 3.86 7.02
C ARG A 453 -17.08 5.02 7.15
N TYR A 454 -16.04 5.03 6.33
CA TYR A 454 -15.12 6.15 6.19
C TYR A 454 -15.66 7.09 5.12
N GLU A 455 -15.68 8.40 5.38
CA GLU A 455 -16.19 9.39 4.43
C GLU A 455 -15.51 10.76 4.53
N ALA A 456 -15.58 11.51 3.43
CA ALA A 456 -15.14 12.90 3.30
C ALA A 456 -15.93 13.62 2.20
N ILE A 457 -16.09 14.93 2.31
CA ILE A 457 -16.65 15.77 1.25
C ILE A 457 -15.49 16.39 0.47
N TYR A 458 -15.49 16.23 -0.85
CA TYR A 458 -14.53 16.90 -1.73
C TYR A 458 -15.24 17.93 -2.61
N GLU A 459 -14.81 19.19 -2.50
CA GLU A 459 -15.49 20.36 -3.09
C GLU A 459 -14.79 20.93 -4.34
N HIS A 460 -13.84 20.20 -4.94
CA HIS A 460 -13.01 20.72 -6.03
C HIS A 460 -13.15 19.92 -7.33
N PHE A 461 -14.34 19.37 -7.60
CA PHE A 461 -14.68 18.78 -8.91
C PHE A 461 -14.92 19.88 -9.96
N CYS A 462 -13.88 20.63 -10.30
CA CYS A 462 -13.99 21.85 -11.10
C CYS A 462 -14.00 21.63 -12.62
N VAL A 463 -13.49 20.49 -13.06
CA VAL A 463 -13.38 20.12 -14.47
C VAL A 463 -14.57 19.23 -14.88
N PRO A 464 -15.33 19.60 -15.93
CA PRO A 464 -16.34 18.73 -16.52
C PRO A 464 -15.76 17.42 -17.02
N GLY A 465 -16.50 16.32 -16.83
CA GLY A 465 -16.10 15.00 -17.26
C GLY A 465 -16.17 13.97 -16.14
N THR A 466 -15.59 12.80 -16.41
CA THR A 466 -15.59 11.69 -15.47
C THR A 466 -14.27 11.68 -14.70
N TRP A 467 -14.36 12.02 -13.41
CA TRP A 467 -13.29 11.82 -12.45
C TRP A 467 -13.25 10.36 -12.02
N GLU A 468 -12.07 9.78 -12.01
CA GLU A 468 -11.85 8.45 -11.43
C GLU A 468 -11.49 8.63 -9.95
N VAL A 469 -12.06 7.79 -9.09
CA VAL A 469 -11.78 7.83 -7.65
C VAL A 469 -11.36 6.44 -7.20
N PHE A 470 -10.14 6.34 -6.68
CA PHE A 470 -9.53 5.08 -6.24
C PHE A 470 -9.48 5.04 -4.71
N TYR A 471 -10.13 4.06 -4.11
CA TYR A 471 -10.18 3.88 -2.67
C TYR A 471 -9.15 2.88 -2.18
N GLN A 472 -8.50 3.24 -1.08
CA GLN A 472 -7.51 2.40 -0.41
C GLN A 472 -7.67 2.52 1.11
N ALA A 473 -7.49 1.40 1.80
CA ALA A 473 -7.43 1.33 3.25
C ALA A 473 -6.10 0.73 3.68
N GLN A 474 -5.49 1.30 4.73
CA GLN A 474 -4.25 0.82 5.30
C GLN A 474 -4.49 0.30 6.72
N GLY A 475 -4.03 -0.92 6.98
CA GLY A 475 -4.02 -1.51 8.32
C GLY A 475 -2.95 -0.87 9.20
N ILE A 476 -3.00 -1.14 10.50
CA ILE A 476 -1.97 -0.72 11.47
C ILE A 476 -0.61 -1.39 11.25
N ASP A 477 -0.55 -2.52 10.56
CA ASP A 477 0.68 -3.17 10.07
C ASP A 477 1.18 -2.57 8.73
N GLY A 478 0.43 -1.58 8.23
CA GLY A 478 0.66 -0.83 7.01
C GLY A 478 0.35 -1.58 5.72
N ALA A 479 -0.31 -2.73 5.80
CA ALA A 479 -0.81 -3.41 4.63
C ALA A 479 -1.91 -2.57 3.98
N TRP A 480 -1.84 -2.42 2.66
CA TRP A 480 -2.88 -1.75 1.89
C TRP A 480 -3.88 -2.75 1.33
N SER A 481 -5.14 -2.36 1.31
CA SER A 481 -6.23 -3.07 0.65
C SER A 481 -6.02 -3.18 -0.85
N ASP A 482 -6.82 -4.03 -1.49
CA ASP A 482 -7.08 -3.88 -2.91
C ASP A 482 -7.68 -2.49 -3.20
N ILE A 483 -7.38 -1.97 -4.39
CA ILE A 483 -7.92 -0.69 -4.86
C ILE A 483 -9.32 -0.93 -5.43
N ILE A 484 -10.31 -0.22 -4.89
CA ILE A 484 -11.66 -0.19 -5.44
C ILE A 484 -11.88 1.15 -6.16
N ALA A 485 -12.18 1.09 -7.45
CA ALA A 485 -12.45 2.27 -8.26
C ALA A 485 -13.95 2.62 -8.27
N SER A 486 -14.25 3.91 -8.21
CA SER A 486 -15.56 4.50 -8.47
C SER A 486 -15.40 5.74 -9.36
N ARG A 487 -16.51 6.42 -9.70
CA ARG A 487 -16.52 7.57 -10.61
C ARG A 487 -17.42 8.69 -10.10
N VAL A 488 -16.97 9.91 -10.34
CA VAL A 488 -17.76 11.13 -10.15
C VAL A 488 -17.84 11.84 -11.49
N ARG A 489 -19.03 12.02 -12.03
CA ARG A 489 -19.23 12.72 -13.30
C ARG A 489 -19.67 14.14 -13.04
N GLN A 490 -18.76 15.09 -13.28
CA GLN A 490 -19.08 16.50 -13.31
C GLN A 490 -19.78 16.83 -14.63
N THR A 491 -21.07 17.14 -14.55
CA THR A 491 -21.93 17.33 -15.74
C THR A 491 -21.84 18.73 -16.33
N GLN A 492 -21.35 19.71 -15.56
CA GLN A 492 -21.29 21.11 -15.97
C GLN A 492 -19.95 21.74 -15.58
N THR A 493 -19.53 22.79 -16.30
CA THR A 493 -18.43 23.64 -15.82
C THR A 493 -18.89 24.28 -14.53
N SER A 494 -18.24 23.94 -13.42
CA SER A 494 -18.62 24.51 -12.15
C SER A 494 -18.48 26.03 -12.20
N VAL A 495 -19.58 26.71 -11.91
CA VAL A 495 -19.61 28.17 -11.73
C VAL A 495 -19.35 28.57 -10.28
N SER A 496 -18.99 27.61 -9.42
CA SER A 496 -18.63 27.90 -8.04
C SER A 496 -17.44 28.86 -8.03
N ALA A 497 -17.43 29.76 -7.04
CA ALA A 497 -16.31 30.68 -6.86
C ALA A 497 -14.99 29.90 -6.84
N LEU A 498 -14.95 28.74 -6.17
CA LEU A 498 -13.79 27.83 -6.09
C LEU A 498 -13.26 27.34 -7.46
N CYS A 499 -14.14 27.17 -8.46
CA CYS A 499 -13.78 26.59 -9.76
C CYS A 499 -13.60 27.62 -10.89
N GLN A 500 -13.96 28.89 -10.67
CA GLN A 500 -13.75 29.97 -11.63
C GLN A 500 -12.41 30.71 -11.44
N ASN A 501 -11.52 30.16 -10.62
CA ASN A 501 -10.32 30.86 -10.21
C ASN A 501 -9.15 30.51 -11.12
N ASN A 502 -8.77 31.49 -11.93
CA ASN A 502 -7.49 31.49 -12.64
C ASN A 502 -6.34 31.82 -11.68
N ALA A 503 -6.43 31.47 -10.40
CA ALA A 503 -5.38 31.70 -9.44
C ALA A 503 -5.11 30.41 -8.68
N SER A 504 -3.86 29.96 -8.65
CA SER A 504 -3.43 28.81 -7.86
C SER A 504 -2.34 29.22 -6.88
N VAL A 505 -2.26 28.51 -5.76
CA VAL A 505 -1.15 28.57 -4.82
C VAL A 505 -0.65 27.16 -4.54
N THR A 506 0.67 27.04 -4.40
CA THR A 506 1.36 25.81 -4.00
C THR A 506 2.38 26.17 -2.94
N ILE A 507 2.32 25.49 -1.80
CA ILE A 507 3.32 25.57 -0.75
C ILE A 507 4.47 24.62 -1.08
N LEU A 508 5.69 25.16 -1.11
CA LEU A 508 6.90 24.43 -1.41
C LEU A 508 7.80 24.50 -0.17
N MET A 509 8.22 23.34 0.31
CA MET A 509 9.14 23.26 1.43
C MET A 509 10.34 22.43 1.01
N ASN A 510 11.51 22.94 1.38
CA ASN A 510 12.59 22.15 1.94
C ASN A 510 12.57 20.63 1.89
N GLN A 511 11.80 20.19 2.88
CA GLN A 511 11.81 18.95 3.60
C GLN A 511 10.45 18.92 4.29
N THR A 512 9.95 17.72 4.56
CA THR A 512 8.69 17.52 5.29
C THR A 512 8.94 17.06 6.72
N GLN A 513 10.20 17.02 7.15
CA GLN A 513 10.60 16.67 8.51
C GLN A 513 11.84 17.49 8.86
N TYR A 514 11.86 18.04 10.06
CA TYR A 514 12.94 18.88 10.52
C TYR A 514 13.34 18.56 11.95
N GLN A 515 14.58 18.89 12.29
CA GLN A 515 15.12 18.91 13.64
C GLN A 515 15.53 20.33 14.03
N VAL A 516 15.68 20.55 15.34
CA VAL A 516 16.26 21.81 15.85
C VAL A 516 17.64 22.03 15.22
N GLY A 517 17.81 23.16 14.55
CA GLY A 517 19.03 23.54 13.84
C GLY A 517 18.98 23.32 12.33
N ASP A 518 18.02 22.56 11.80
CA ASP A 518 17.88 22.32 10.37
C ASP A 518 17.54 23.61 9.62
N ASP A 519 18.04 23.73 8.39
CA ASP A 519 17.70 24.84 7.51
C ASP A 519 16.26 24.68 7.02
N PHE A 520 15.36 25.49 7.56
CA PHE A 520 13.97 25.55 7.18
C PHE A 520 13.77 26.60 6.09
N ARG A 521 13.30 26.14 4.94
CA ARG A 521 12.99 26.95 3.77
C ARG A 521 11.56 26.71 3.31
N LEU A 522 10.81 27.80 3.27
CA LEU A 522 9.45 27.87 2.77
C LEU A 522 9.40 28.81 1.58
N ASP A 523 8.99 28.28 0.44
CA ASP A 523 8.68 29.03 -0.77
C ASP A 523 7.16 28.90 -1.05
N VAL A 524 6.57 29.92 -1.67
CA VAL A 524 5.20 29.83 -2.19
C VAL A 524 5.21 30.09 -3.69
N ARG A 525 4.63 29.18 -4.45
CA ARG A 525 4.36 29.39 -5.88
C ARG A 525 2.92 29.81 -6.05
N VAL A 526 2.70 30.86 -6.83
CA VAL A 526 1.37 31.32 -7.22
C VAL A 526 1.32 31.48 -8.73
N ASP A 527 0.18 31.20 -9.34
CA ASP A 527 -0.06 31.46 -10.76
C ASP A 527 -1.41 32.14 -10.92
N GLY A 528 -1.55 32.99 -11.94
CA GLY A 528 -2.83 33.56 -12.33
C GLY A 528 -2.79 34.89 -13.04
N GLN A 529 -3.95 35.40 -13.42
CA GLN A 529 -4.12 36.71 -14.09
C GLN A 529 -5.13 37.61 -13.38
N GLN A 530 -4.97 37.80 -12.07
CA GLN A 530 -5.88 38.61 -11.26
C GLN A 530 -5.21 39.16 -9.99
N ASN A 531 -5.85 40.12 -9.34
CA ASN A 531 -5.44 40.57 -8.01
C ASN A 531 -5.97 39.60 -6.96
N VAL A 532 -5.11 39.23 -6.01
CA VAL A 532 -5.43 38.35 -4.89
C VAL A 532 -4.91 38.92 -3.57
N VAL A 533 -5.37 38.36 -2.46
CA VAL A 533 -4.85 38.59 -1.10
C VAL A 533 -4.34 37.23 -0.60
N PRO A 534 -3.01 37.01 -0.57
CA PRO A 534 -2.45 35.77 -0.07
C PRO A 534 -2.43 35.76 1.46
N TYR A 535 -2.80 34.63 2.05
CA TYR A 535 -2.58 34.29 3.45
C TYR A 535 -1.62 33.10 3.49
N ILE A 536 -0.63 33.16 4.37
CA ILE A 536 0.29 32.06 4.62
C ILE A 536 0.16 31.74 6.10
N ALA A 537 -0.35 30.56 6.42
CA ALA A 537 -0.59 30.10 7.78
C ALA A 537 0.32 28.93 8.13
N LEU A 538 0.89 28.96 9.33
CA LEU A 538 1.52 27.83 10.00
C LEU A 538 0.55 27.32 11.06
N ILE A 539 0.03 26.12 10.87
CA ILE A 539 -0.77 25.37 11.83
C ILE A 539 0.18 24.61 12.74
N LEU A 540 -0.02 24.77 14.04
CA LEU A 540 0.77 24.16 15.11
C LEU A 540 0.16 22.80 15.49
N PRO A 541 0.92 21.91 16.16
CA PRO A 541 0.44 20.59 16.58
C PRO A 541 -0.80 20.60 17.48
N ASP A 542 -1.05 21.70 18.19
CA ASP A 542 -2.23 21.87 19.06
C ASP A 542 -3.48 22.38 18.31
N GLY A 543 -3.39 22.55 16.99
CA GLY A 543 -4.46 23.04 16.12
C GLY A 543 -4.59 24.56 16.06
N ASN A 544 -3.80 25.33 16.82
CA ASN A 544 -3.74 26.78 16.65
C ASN A 544 -2.96 27.13 15.38
N PHE A 545 -3.20 28.31 14.81
CA PHE A 545 -2.43 28.77 13.64
C PHE A 545 -1.79 30.15 13.84
N LEU A 546 -0.71 30.41 13.11
CA LEU A 546 -0.04 31.70 13.00
C LEU A 546 -0.03 32.11 11.53
N THR A 547 -0.34 33.37 11.21
CA THR A 547 -0.20 33.87 9.84
C THR A 547 1.09 34.67 9.67
N TYR A 548 1.77 34.53 8.53
CA TYR A 548 3.00 35.23 8.22
C TYR A 548 2.76 36.46 7.33
N ARG A 549 3.16 37.65 7.79
CA ARG A 549 3.08 38.91 7.04
C ARG A 549 4.43 39.32 6.46
N TYR A 550 4.45 39.71 5.18
CA TYR A 550 5.66 40.24 4.53
C TYR A 550 6.18 41.47 5.29
N ASN A 551 7.45 41.43 5.72
CA ASN A 551 8.09 42.44 6.59
C ASN A 551 7.42 42.65 7.97
N GLY A 552 6.49 41.78 8.36
CA GLY A 552 5.76 41.85 9.64
C GLY A 552 6.00 40.66 10.56
N GLY A 553 6.46 39.52 10.04
CA GLY A 553 6.67 38.29 10.82
C GLY A 553 5.37 37.52 11.07
N PHE A 554 5.42 36.58 12.03
CA PHE A 554 4.25 35.82 12.45
C PHE A 554 3.28 36.66 13.28
N SER A 555 1.99 36.41 13.10
CA SER A 555 0.91 36.99 13.90
C SER A 555 0.89 36.42 15.32
N ILE A 556 0.00 36.95 16.15
CA ILE A 556 -0.43 36.24 17.37
C ILE A 556 -1.24 34.98 16.99
N PRO A 557 -1.34 33.97 17.87
CA PRO A 557 -2.15 32.77 17.64
C PRO A 557 -3.59 33.09 17.21
N ASN A 558 -4.05 32.39 16.18
CA ASN A 558 -5.37 32.46 15.57
C ASN A 558 -5.75 33.83 14.96
N ALA A 559 -4.78 34.73 14.79
CA ALA A 559 -5.00 35.96 14.04
C ALA A 559 -4.78 35.73 12.54
N MET A 560 -5.74 36.17 11.73
CA MET A 560 -5.67 36.14 10.27
C MET A 560 -5.15 37.47 9.73
N LEU A 561 -3.86 37.53 9.42
CA LEU A 561 -3.23 38.65 8.75
C LEU A 561 -2.79 38.23 7.35
N PRO A 562 -3.10 39.00 6.29
CA PRO A 562 -2.65 38.67 4.95
C PRO A 562 -1.14 38.80 4.85
N TYR A 563 -0.52 37.92 4.06
CA TYR A 563 0.91 38.02 3.72
C TYR A 563 1.20 39.36 3.05
N ARG A 564 0.31 39.80 2.14
CA ARG A 564 0.27 41.15 1.56
C ARG A 564 -1.17 41.58 1.35
N ASP A 565 -1.44 42.87 1.55
CA ASP A 565 -2.78 43.44 1.42
C ASP A 565 -3.34 43.34 -0.01
N THR A 566 -2.47 43.22 -1.03
CA THR A 566 -2.82 42.89 -2.42
C THR A 566 -1.61 42.33 -3.15
N LEU A 567 -1.82 41.34 -4.02
CA LEU A 567 -0.84 40.75 -4.92
C LEU A 567 -1.44 40.63 -6.34
N THR A 568 -0.82 41.28 -7.33
CA THR A 568 -1.24 41.14 -8.74
C THR A 568 -0.53 39.95 -9.38
N LEU A 569 -1.30 38.94 -9.78
CA LEU A 569 -0.82 37.77 -10.53
C LEU A 569 -0.84 38.09 -12.03
N ASN A 570 0.26 37.78 -12.71
CA ASN A 570 0.43 37.95 -14.17
C ASN A 570 1.25 36.76 -14.70
N GLY A 571 0.75 35.55 -14.50
CA GLY A 571 1.43 34.28 -14.71
C GLY A 571 2.14 33.75 -13.46
N ALA A 572 2.76 32.57 -13.62
CA ALA A 572 3.41 31.83 -12.54
C ALA A 572 4.61 32.59 -11.94
N ARG A 573 4.67 32.66 -10.62
CA ARG A 573 5.76 33.27 -9.84
C ARG A 573 5.98 32.49 -8.55
N SER A 574 7.24 32.37 -8.14
CA SER A 574 7.62 31.84 -6.84
C SER A 574 8.16 32.94 -5.94
N TYR A 575 7.78 32.90 -4.68
CA TYR A 575 8.19 33.84 -3.64
C TYR A 575 8.87 33.06 -2.51
N PRO A 576 10.16 33.29 -2.25
CA PRO A 576 10.79 32.77 -1.04
C PRO A 576 10.21 33.52 0.17
N LEU A 577 9.66 32.77 1.11
CA LEU A 577 8.98 33.33 2.28
C LEU A 577 9.86 33.33 3.51
N LEU A 578 10.41 32.17 3.86
CA LEU A 578 11.21 31.96 5.05
C LEU A 578 12.45 31.13 4.70
N SER A 579 13.58 31.49 5.28
CA SER A 579 14.81 30.71 5.26
C SER A 579 15.55 30.99 6.56
N PHE A 580 15.62 30.01 7.45
CA PHE A 580 16.30 30.12 8.75
C PHE A 580 16.56 28.74 9.36
N ASN A 581 17.56 28.66 10.25
CA ASN A 581 17.78 27.47 11.05
C ASN A 581 16.74 27.36 12.17
N LEU A 582 16.06 26.23 12.28
CA LEU A 582 14.99 26.04 13.25
C LEU A 582 15.47 26.25 14.69
N PRO A 583 14.82 27.15 15.46
CA PRO A 583 15.24 27.47 16.81
C PRO A 583 14.89 26.34 17.79
N ALA A 584 15.68 26.22 18.86
CA ALA A 584 15.31 25.39 19.99
C ALA A 584 14.04 25.93 20.68
N GLY A 585 13.18 25.03 21.18
CA GLY A 585 12.00 25.38 21.97
C GLY A 585 10.66 25.37 21.21
N LEU A 586 10.66 24.94 19.95
CA LEU A 586 9.42 24.58 19.26
C LEU A 586 8.91 23.23 19.76
N SER A 587 7.59 23.07 19.82
CA SER A 587 6.95 21.80 20.21
C SER A 587 7.15 20.75 19.14
N SER A 588 7.39 19.50 19.52
CA SER A 588 7.41 18.40 18.57
C SER A 588 6.00 18.07 18.05
N GLY A 589 5.91 17.54 16.85
CA GLY A 589 4.67 17.01 16.26
C GLY A 589 4.37 17.60 14.88
N THR A 590 3.16 17.33 14.39
CA THR A 590 2.74 17.69 13.04
C THR A 590 2.42 19.18 12.94
N TYR A 591 3.15 19.87 12.08
CA TYR A 591 2.84 21.21 11.62
C TYR A 591 2.26 21.13 10.22
N GLU A 592 1.47 22.14 9.84
CA GLU A 592 0.98 22.26 8.47
C GLU A 592 1.16 23.69 8.00
N ILE A 593 1.68 23.89 6.80
CA ILE A 593 1.77 25.22 6.20
C ILE A 593 0.76 25.31 5.08
N CYS A 594 -0.18 26.24 5.23
CA CYS A 594 -1.24 26.50 4.28
C CYS A 594 -1.03 27.85 3.59
N GLY A 595 -1.05 27.84 2.26
CA GLY A 595 -1.24 29.01 1.43
C GLY A 595 -2.70 29.11 1.01
N VAL A 596 -3.31 30.28 1.19
CA VAL A 596 -4.67 30.58 0.75
C VAL A 596 -4.65 31.87 -0.07
N LEU A 597 -5.22 31.86 -1.27
CA LEU A 597 -5.45 33.07 -2.06
C LEU A 597 -6.90 33.50 -1.89
N MET A 598 -7.16 34.80 -1.77
CA MET A 598 -8.51 35.37 -1.67
C MET A 598 -8.72 36.53 -2.62
N LYS A 599 -9.98 36.93 -2.84
CA LYS A 599 -10.28 38.18 -3.55
C LYS A 599 -9.85 39.39 -2.69
N PRO A 600 -9.44 40.50 -3.30
CA PRO A 600 -9.31 41.77 -2.57
C PRO A 600 -10.63 42.11 -1.86
N GLN A 601 -10.51 42.66 -0.64
CA GLN A 601 -11.66 43.11 0.16
C GLN A 601 -12.57 42.00 0.71
N THR A 602 -12.11 40.75 0.82
CA THR A 602 -12.82 39.70 1.56
C THR A 602 -13.07 40.14 3.02
N GLU A 603 -14.33 40.11 3.45
CA GLU A 603 -14.74 40.57 4.79
C GLU A 603 -14.37 39.57 5.90
N ASN A 604 -14.44 38.27 5.61
CA ASN A 604 -14.11 37.22 6.56
C ASN A 604 -13.23 36.13 5.93
N PRO A 605 -11.92 36.13 6.20
CA PRO A 605 -10.99 35.18 5.58
C PRO A 605 -11.14 33.73 6.09
N LEU A 606 -11.93 33.47 7.14
CA LEU A 606 -12.19 32.10 7.60
C LEU A 606 -13.30 31.40 6.81
N LYS A 607 -14.00 32.14 5.94
CA LYS A 607 -15.01 31.56 5.06
C LYS A 607 -14.35 30.96 3.83
N MET A 608 -14.31 29.63 3.76
CA MET A 608 -13.72 28.90 2.63
C MET A 608 -14.39 29.23 1.29
N GLU A 609 -15.66 29.67 1.29
CA GLU A 609 -16.38 30.19 0.12
C GLU A 609 -15.68 31.39 -0.56
N ASP A 610 -14.86 32.13 0.19
CA ASP A 610 -14.12 33.30 -0.30
C ASP A 610 -12.69 32.95 -0.78
N TRP A 611 -12.29 31.68 -0.68
CA TRP A 611 -10.95 31.22 -1.06
C TRP A 611 -10.90 30.97 -2.57
N LEU A 612 -9.87 31.53 -3.21
CA LEU A 612 -9.61 31.37 -4.63
C LEU A 612 -8.83 30.09 -4.93
N SER A 613 -7.89 29.76 -4.07
CA SER A 613 -7.09 28.54 -4.12
C SER A 613 -6.48 28.33 -2.75
N PHE A 614 -6.27 27.06 -2.39
CA PHE A 614 -5.56 26.69 -1.20
C PHE A 614 -4.58 25.56 -1.51
N SER A 615 -3.49 25.52 -0.77
CA SER A 615 -2.53 24.41 -0.76
C SER A 615 -1.97 24.33 0.63
N CYS A 616 -1.98 23.14 1.21
CA CYS A 616 -1.36 22.88 2.49
C CYS A 616 -0.34 21.76 2.36
N THR A 617 0.78 21.91 3.04
CA THR A 617 1.82 20.89 3.10
C THR A 617 2.21 20.68 4.56
N GLY A 618 2.07 19.44 5.04
CA GLY A 618 2.47 19.04 6.37
C GLY A 618 3.98 18.89 6.50
N PHE A 619 4.52 19.22 7.68
CA PHE A 619 5.86 18.81 8.08
C PHE A 619 5.91 18.41 9.56
N GLU A 620 6.84 17.53 9.91
CA GLU A 620 7.08 17.14 11.30
C GLU A 620 8.29 17.88 11.88
N LEU A 621 8.24 18.17 13.19
CA LEU A 621 9.36 18.74 13.96
C LEU A 621 9.65 17.93 15.22
#